data_AF-A0A510URJ2-F1
#
_entry.id   AF-A0A510URJ2-F1
#
_cell.length_a   1.000
_cell.length_b   1.000
_cell.length_c   1.000
_cell.angle_alpha   90.00
_cell.angle_beta   90.00
_cell.angle_gamma   90.00
#
_symmetry.space_group_name_H-M   'P 1'
#
loop_
_entity.id
_entity.type
_entity.pdbx_description
1 polymer ?
#
loop_
_entity_poly.entity_id
_entity_poly.type
_entity_poly.pdbx_seq_one_letter_code
_entity_poly.pdbx_strand_id
1 'polypeptide(L)'
;MRYQSLPSNYTEKQETTRARAKRQREERRAELTYTVADEIRWRNKRKKVMAERAKAIESSKEIYLTEQITRKFISPKHYKAIADASNKYKFTVSFREAGIHTIDAISLGAPMKGHDILEKTIKESSLQKAYPNNWSDKFKNLKSVGLLGLVGHWDNKGLQGVWCLNEDGIKEKVSIYHYDGSFKTKDNFLDEKGRLTAFTGDYDMHDLITHRGTGRPRTVLSDSKEEKDIIDHINKAIAEVDKARPFGDIEYNAVRHGPQVNFVSHMLSKERDKVCADNGFLRPVAEAGSFPIAVVSRGSWKIINTIDELQAFYSSLGAVMKESWKPDGVRNYQGDGNYVNLGRKPSL
;
A
#
# COMPACT_ATOMS: atom_id res chain seq x y z
N MET A 1 -58.04 82.41 -36.39
CA MET A 1 -57.24 81.64 -35.40
C MET A 1 -55.86 82.27 -35.31
N ARG A 2 -55.47 82.77 -34.13
CA ARG A 2 -54.08 83.10 -33.79
C ARG A 2 -53.80 82.47 -32.44
N TYR A 3 -52.89 81.51 -32.41
CA TYR A 3 -52.39 80.86 -31.21
C TYR A 3 -51.64 81.88 -30.35
N GLN A 4 -52.04 82.03 -29.08
CA GLN A 4 -51.22 82.65 -28.05
C GLN A 4 -50.36 81.55 -27.41
N SER A 5 -49.05 81.62 -27.59
CA SER A 5 -48.08 80.78 -26.89
C SER A 5 -47.80 81.35 -25.50
N LEU A 6 -48.00 80.54 -24.46
CA LEU A 6 -47.54 80.82 -23.09
C LEU A 6 -46.00 80.75 -23.02
N PRO A 7 -45.33 81.61 -22.23
CA PRO A 7 -43.89 81.53 -22.06
C PRO A 7 -43.52 80.31 -21.19
N SER A 8 -42.70 79.44 -21.77
CA SER A 8 -42.07 78.29 -21.12
C SER A 8 -40.97 78.76 -20.16
N ASN A 9 -41.27 78.79 -18.85
CA ASN A 9 -40.26 78.97 -17.80
C ASN A 9 -39.63 77.61 -17.43
N TYR A 10 -38.79 77.06 -18.30
CA TYR A 10 -37.83 76.02 -17.92
C TYR A 10 -36.49 76.69 -17.62
N THR A 11 -36.23 76.97 -16.34
CA THR A 11 -34.89 77.29 -15.87
C THR A 11 -34.10 75.98 -15.72
N GLU A 12 -33.51 75.49 -16.79
CA GLU A 12 -32.43 74.50 -16.68
C GLU A 12 -31.23 75.16 -16.01
N LYS A 13 -31.06 74.91 -14.70
CA LYS A 13 -29.84 75.29 -14.00
C LYS A 13 -28.66 74.52 -14.60
N GLN A 14 -27.87 75.17 -15.43
CA GLN A 14 -26.60 74.62 -15.90
C GLN A 14 -25.69 74.34 -14.69
N GLU A 15 -25.30 73.07 -14.56
CA GLU A 15 -24.44 72.59 -13.50
C GLU A 15 -23.04 73.22 -13.62
N THR A 16 -22.62 73.98 -12.61
CA THR A 16 -21.30 74.63 -12.63
C THR A 16 -20.16 73.60 -12.69
N THR A 17 -19.03 73.96 -13.31
CA THR A 17 -17.84 73.08 -13.41
C THR A 17 -17.40 72.52 -12.05
N ARG A 18 -17.57 73.32 -10.99
CA ARG A 18 -17.26 72.95 -9.60
C ARG A 18 -18.25 71.93 -9.03
N ALA A 19 -19.53 72.03 -9.37
CA ALA A 19 -20.55 71.05 -8.99
C ALA A 19 -20.33 69.71 -9.69
N ARG A 20 -20.01 69.73 -10.99
CA ARG A 20 -19.67 68.51 -11.76
C ARG A 20 -18.42 67.82 -11.21
N ALA A 21 -17.38 68.57 -10.86
CA ALA A 21 -16.15 68.02 -10.26
C ALA A 21 -16.38 67.43 -8.86
N LYS A 22 -17.26 68.04 -8.06
CA LYS A 22 -17.65 67.52 -6.73
C LYS A 22 -18.43 66.22 -6.86
N ARG A 23 -19.40 66.16 -7.78
CA ARG A 23 -20.18 64.96 -8.07
C ARG A 23 -19.30 63.80 -8.54
N GLN A 24 -18.40 64.05 -9.48
CA GLN A 24 -17.44 63.02 -9.94
C GLN A 24 -16.49 62.54 -8.82
N ARG A 25 -16.12 63.40 -7.87
CA ARG A 25 -15.33 62.99 -6.70
C ARG A 25 -16.15 62.12 -5.75
N GLU A 26 -17.41 62.46 -5.53
CA GLU A 26 -18.33 61.70 -4.67
C GLU A 26 -18.68 60.35 -5.30
N GLU A 27 -18.92 60.29 -6.61
CA GLU A 27 -19.13 59.04 -7.38
C GLU A 27 -17.90 58.14 -7.30
N ARG A 28 -16.69 58.65 -7.58
CA ARG A 28 -15.45 57.86 -7.43
C ARG A 28 -15.20 57.41 -6.00
N ARG A 29 -15.54 58.24 -5.01
CA ARG A 29 -15.38 57.89 -3.60
C ARG A 29 -16.36 56.79 -3.21
N ALA A 30 -17.61 56.86 -3.71
CA ALA A 30 -18.62 55.83 -3.52
C ALA A 30 -18.23 54.50 -4.17
N GLU A 31 -17.64 54.52 -5.37
CA GLU A 31 -17.09 53.33 -6.05
C GLU A 31 -15.91 52.70 -5.30
N LEU A 32 -15.12 53.50 -4.59
CA LEU A 32 -13.95 53.05 -3.81
C LEU A 32 -14.27 52.72 -2.35
N THR A 33 -15.42 53.15 -1.82
CA THR A 33 -15.88 52.77 -0.48
C THR A 33 -16.59 51.44 -0.51
N TYR A 34 -15.85 50.38 -0.17
CA TYR A 34 -16.43 49.08 0.09
C TYR A 34 -17.33 49.14 1.32
N THR A 35 -18.50 48.53 1.21
CA THR A 35 -19.45 48.43 2.30
C THR A 35 -19.09 47.26 3.22
N VAL A 36 -19.63 47.27 4.44
CA VAL A 36 -19.55 46.12 5.36
C VAL A 36 -20.09 44.84 4.69
N ALA A 37 -21.09 44.96 3.81
CA ALA A 37 -21.63 43.84 3.05
C ALA A 37 -20.62 43.28 2.02
N ASP A 38 -19.82 44.15 1.38
CA ASP A 38 -18.76 43.73 0.47
C ASP A 38 -17.66 42.96 1.21
N GLU A 39 -17.27 43.42 2.39
CA GLU A 39 -16.30 42.72 3.25
C GLU A 39 -16.80 41.34 3.68
N ILE A 40 -18.08 41.24 4.09
CA ILE A 40 -18.70 39.96 4.45
C ILE A 40 -18.74 39.02 3.24
N ARG A 41 -19.13 39.52 2.06
CA ARG A 41 -19.16 38.75 0.81
C ARG A 41 -17.77 38.22 0.45
N TRP A 42 -16.73 39.07 0.53
CA TRP A 42 -15.36 38.66 0.24
C TRP A 42 -14.82 37.67 1.27
N ARG A 43 -15.11 37.86 2.55
CA ARG A 43 -14.73 36.91 3.61
C ARG A 43 -15.36 35.54 3.37
N ASN A 44 -16.65 35.49 3.02
CA ASN A 44 -17.35 34.26 2.72
C ASN A 44 -16.80 33.60 1.44
N LYS A 45 -16.55 34.37 0.39
CA LYS A 45 -15.92 33.87 -0.85
C LYS A 45 -14.52 33.32 -0.58
N ARG A 46 -13.70 34.00 0.22
CA ARG A 46 -12.37 33.52 0.63
C ARG A 46 -12.45 32.22 1.41
N LYS A 47 -13.36 32.11 2.39
CA LYS A 47 -13.58 30.86 3.14
C LYS A 47 -13.96 29.71 2.19
N LYS A 48 -14.86 29.94 1.25
CA LYS A 48 -15.27 28.94 0.25
C LYS A 48 -14.09 28.48 -0.61
N VAL A 49 -13.33 29.43 -1.18
CA VAL A 49 -12.15 29.12 -2.02
C VAL A 49 -11.09 28.35 -1.23
N MET A 50 -10.84 28.69 0.03
CA MET A 50 -9.88 27.96 0.87
C MET A 50 -10.35 26.53 1.17
N ALA A 51 -11.64 26.33 1.43
CA ALA A 51 -12.22 25.00 1.64
C ALA A 51 -12.15 24.13 0.38
N GLU A 52 -12.46 24.69 -0.80
CA GLU A 52 -12.34 24.01 -2.09
C GLU A 52 -10.89 23.60 -2.37
N ARG A 53 -9.93 24.49 -2.12
CA ARG A 53 -8.49 24.19 -2.26
C ARG A 53 -8.05 23.08 -1.30
N ALA A 54 -8.47 23.13 -0.04
CA ALA A 54 -8.14 22.09 0.94
C ALA A 54 -8.69 20.73 0.51
N LYS A 55 -9.92 20.67 0.00
CA LYS A 55 -10.53 19.44 -0.53
C LYS A 55 -9.79 18.90 -1.76
N ALA A 56 -9.37 19.78 -2.67
CA ALA A 56 -8.58 19.39 -3.83
C ALA A 56 -7.20 18.83 -3.45
N ILE A 57 -6.53 19.45 -2.47
CA ILE A 57 -5.26 18.95 -1.93
C ILE A 57 -5.46 17.56 -1.31
N GLU A 58 -6.50 17.37 -0.51
CA GLU A 58 -6.76 16.07 0.12
C GLU A 58 -7.05 14.97 -0.90
N SER A 59 -7.88 15.28 -1.90
CA SER A 59 -8.15 14.36 -3.01
C SER A 59 -6.89 14.00 -3.80
N SER A 60 -5.99 14.96 -4.03
CA SER A 60 -4.71 14.70 -4.72
C SER A 60 -3.78 13.79 -3.92
N LYS A 61 -3.76 13.93 -2.58
CA LYS A 61 -2.98 13.05 -1.69
C LYS A 61 -3.55 11.64 -1.69
N GLU A 62 -4.87 11.50 -1.67
CA GLU A 62 -5.55 10.21 -1.73
C GLU A 62 -5.23 9.47 -3.03
N ILE A 63 -5.30 10.17 -4.18
CA ILE A 63 -4.92 9.60 -5.49
C ILE A 63 -3.47 9.10 -5.47
N TYR A 64 -2.53 9.95 -5.03
CA TYR A 64 -1.12 9.57 -4.94
C TYR A 64 -0.90 8.37 -4.01
N LEU A 65 -1.56 8.34 -2.86
CA LEU A 65 -1.49 7.22 -1.92
C LEU A 65 -2.02 5.93 -2.55
N THR A 66 -3.18 5.97 -3.21
CA THR A 66 -3.76 4.83 -3.91
C THR A 66 -2.81 4.34 -5.00
N GLU A 67 -2.21 5.21 -5.80
CA GLU A 67 -1.22 4.84 -6.81
C GLU A 67 0.00 4.14 -6.20
N GLN A 68 0.56 4.67 -5.11
CA GLN A 68 1.72 4.05 -4.45
C GLN A 68 1.38 2.66 -3.91
N ILE A 69 0.24 2.52 -3.23
CA ILE A 69 -0.18 1.22 -2.66
C ILE A 69 -0.47 0.23 -3.77
N THR A 70 -1.23 0.65 -4.78
CA THR A 70 -1.70 -0.24 -5.84
C THR A 70 -0.60 -0.71 -6.78
N ARG A 71 0.51 0.03 -6.85
CA ARG A 71 1.67 -0.30 -7.67
C ARG A 71 2.67 -1.21 -6.97
N LYS A 72 2.79 -1.14 -5.64
CA LYS A 72 3.89 -1.77 -4.90
C LYS A 72 3.46 -2.80 -3.87
N PHE A 73 2.25 -2.70 -3.33
CA PHE A 73 1.84 -3.50 -2.18
C PHE A 73 0.69 -4.44 -2.51
N ILE A 74 -0.39 -3.90 -3.09
CA ILE A 74 -1.65 -4.61 -3.29
C ILE A 74 -2.15 -4.37 -4.70
N SER A 75 -2.75 -5.36 -5.37
CA SER A 75 -3.36 -5.17 -6.68
C SER A 75 -4.49 -4.12 -6.65
N PRO A 76 -4.63 -3.27 -7.68
CA PRO A 76 -5.75 -2.33 -7.78
C PRO A 76 -7.12 -3.00 -7.59
N LYS A 77 -7.29 -4.23 -8.08
CA LYS A 77 -8.54 -5.01 -7.93
C LYS A 77 -8.86 -5.35 -6.47
N HIS A 78 -7.83 -5.53 -5.64
CA HIS A 78 -7.98 -6.00 -4.25
C HIS A 78 -8.02 -4.86 -3.24
N TYR A 79 -7.47 -3.69 -3.60
CA TYR A 79 -7.32 -2.52 -2.72
C TYR A 79 -8.60 -2.18 -1.94
N LYS A 80 -9.73 -2.06 -2.65
CA LYS A 80 -11.02 -1.73 -2.05
C LYS A 80 -11.60 -2.91 -1.26
N ALA A 81 -11.50 -4.13 -1.77
CA ALA A 81 -12.02 -5.32 -1.09
C ALA A 81 -11.36 -5.53 0.29
N ILE A 82 -10.04 -5.36 0.40
CA ILE A 82 -9.32 -5.48 1.67
C ILE A 82 -9.70 -4.33 2.63
N ALA A 83 -9.87 -3.11 2.11
CA ALA A 83 -10.34 -1.98 2.92
C ALA A 83 -11.75 -2.22 3.50
N ASP A 84 -12.68 -2.64 2.64
CA ASP A 84 -14.06 -2.92 3.04
C ASP A 84 -14.10 -4.08 4.06
N ALA A 85 -13.26 -5.11 3.87
CA ALA A 85 -13.08 -6.19 4.84
C ALA A 85 -12.52 -5.68 6.18
N SER A 86 -11.47 -4.87 6.17
CA SER A 86 -10.88 -4.27 7.38
C SER A 86 -11.91 -3.49 8.19
N ASN A 87 -12.76 -2.70 7.52
CA ASN A 87 -13.83 -1.95 8.17
C ASN A 87 -14.95 -2.85 8.70
N LYS A 88 -15.43 -3.80 7.89
CA LYS A 88 -16.53 -4.70 8.23
C LYS A 88 -16.17 -5.61 9.40
N TYR A 89 -14.98 -6.20 9.35
CA TYR A 89 -14.53 -7.23 10.27
C TYR A 89 -13.60 -6.74 11.38
N LYS A 90 -13.45 -5.41 11.50
CA LYS A 90 -12.79 -4.72 12.63
C LYS A 90 -11.37 -5.20 12.88
N PHE A 91 -10.54 -5.19 11.84
CA PHE A 91 -9.10 -5.49 11.94
C PHE A 91 -8.26 -4.40 11.26
N THR A 92 -7.01 -4.33 11.65
CA THR A 92 -5.95 -3.61 10.92
C THR A 92 -4.96 -4.64 10.41
N VAL A 93 -4.54 -4.51 9.16
CA VAL A 93 -3.49 -5.35 8.57
C VAL A 93 -2.47 -4.45 7.89
N SER A 94 -1.20 -4.82 7.98
CA SER A 94 -0.12 -4.18 7.24
C SER A 94 0.59 -5.19 6.36
N PHE A 95 1.06 -4.73 5.20
CA PHE A 95 1.71 -5.53 4.17
C PHE A 95 3.09 -4.97 3.84
N ARG A 96 4.06 -5.85 3.65
CA ARG A 96 5.36 -5.49 3.09
C ARG A 96 5.24 -5.24 1.59
N GLU A 97 6.24 -4.56 1.03
CA GLU A 97 6.30 -4.32 -0.40
C GLU A 97 6.42 -5.65 -1.19
N ALA A 98 5.42 -5.92 -2.03
CA ALA A 98 5.42 -7.04 -2.96
C ALA A 98 6.26 -6.73 -4.22
N GLY A 99 6.26 -5.46 -4.63
CA GLY A 99 6.92 -4.94 -5.82
C GLY A 99 6.07 -5.05 -7.09
N ILE A 100 6.30 -4.14 -8.03
CA ILE A 100 5.49 -3.99 -9.25
C ILE A 100 5.35 -5.29 -10.05
N HIS A 101 6.43 -6.06 -10.20
CA HIS A 101 6.41 -7.29 -11.00
C HIS A 101 5.56 -8.41 -10.36
N THR A 102 5.49 -8.44 -9.03
CA THR A 102 4.58 -9.34 -8.30
C THR A 102 3.14 -8.91 -8.52
N ILE A 103 2.85 -7.60 -8.43
CA ILE A 103 1.51 -7.06 -8.70
C ILE A 103 1.08 -7.35 -10.15
N ASP A 104 1.99 -7.21 -11.12
CA ASP A 104 1.74 -7.54 -12.52
C ASP A 104 1.38 -9.02 -12.68
N ALA A 105 2.13 -9.94 -12.06
CA ALA A 105 1.82 -11.37 -12.09
C ALA A 105 0.46 -11.68 -11.42
N ILE A 106 0.17 -11.05 -10.28
CA ILE A 106 -1.13 -11.16 -9.61
C ILE A 106 -2.25 -10.71 -10.54
N SER A 107 -2.07 -9.61 -11.28
CA SER A 107 -3.08 -9.06 -12.19
C SER A 107 -3.44 -10.03 -13.34
N LEU A 108 -2.50 -10.89 -13.73
CA LEU A 108 -2.63 -11.95 -14.72
C LEU A 108 -3.17 -13.27 -14.13
N GLY A 109 -3.58 -13.27 -12.87
CA GLY A 109 -4.19 -14.45 -12.24
C GLY A 109 -3.21 -15.51 -11.76
N ALA A 110 -1.94 -15.15 -11.57
CA ALA A 110 -0.92 -16.09 -11.06
C ALA A 110 -1.32 -16.74 -9.73
N PRO A 111 -1.07 -18.04 -9.54
CA PRO A 111 -1.12 -18.67 -8.22
C PRO A 111 -0.06 -18.05 -7.31
N MET A 112 -0.30 -18.04 -6.00
CA MET A 112 0.54 -17.39 -5.01
C MET A 112 1.10 -18.44 -4.06
N LYS A 113 2.41 -18.37 -3.83
CA LYS A 113 3.11 -19.42 -3.08
C LYS A 113 2.70 -19.47 -1.61
N GLY A 114 2.63 -20.67 -1.05
CA GLY A 114 2.52 -20.94 0.37
C GLY A 114 3.87 -21.31 1.00
N HIS A 115 3.83 -21.82 2.23
CA HIS A 115 5.01 -22.36 2.93
C HIS A 115 5.49 -23.68 2.33
N ASP A 116 4.73 -24.24 1.38
CA ASP A 116 5.08 -25.41 0.60
C ASP A 116 6.11 -25.11 -0.51
N ILE A 117 6.21 -23.85 -0.97
CA ILE A 117 7.26 -23.41 -1.91
C ILE A 117 8.19 -22.41 -1.19
N LEU A 118 9.31 -22.92 -0.69
CA LEU A 118 10.29 -22.13 0.06
C LEU A 118 11.19 -21.24 -0.83
N GLU A 119 11.19 -21.51 -2.13
CA GLU A 119 12.04 -20.82 -3.09
C GLU A 119 11.66 -19.33 -3.26
N LYS A 120 12.66 -18.53 -3.66
CA LYS A 120 12.52 -17.08 -3.70
C LYS A 120 11.95 -16.60 -5.03
N THR A 121 11.16 -15.54 -4.95
CA THR A 121 10.67 -14.80 -6.11
C THR A 121 11.84 -14.17 -6.86
N ILE A 122 11.79 -14.17 -8.19
CA ILE A 122 12.77 -13.53 -9.06
C ILE A 122 12.61 -12.02 -8.94
N LYS A 123 13.51 -11.41 -8.17
CA LYS A 123 13.60 -9.97 -7.94
C LYS A 123 15.06 -9.55 -7.81
N GLU A 124 15.30 -8.25 -7.83
CA GLU A 124 16.64 -7.66 -7.77
C GLU A 124 17.49 -8.25 -6.64
N SER A 125 17.02 -8.24 -5.40
CA SER A 125 17.78 -8.76 -4.26
C SER A 125 18.06 -10.27 -4.33
N SER A 126 17.16 -11.05 -4.91
CA SER A 126 17.38 -12.48 -5.12
C SER A 126 18.42 -12.74 -6.22
N LEU A 127 18.42 -11.92 -7.27
CA LEU A 127 19.42 -11.99 -8.34
C LEU A 127 20.79 -11.50 -7.88
N GLN A 128 20.87 -10.41 -7.10
CA GLN A 128 22.12 -9.95 -6.49
C GLN A 128 22.77 -11.04 -5.64
N LYS A 129 21.96 -11.78 -4.87
CA LYS A 129 22.44 -12.89 -4.05
C LYS A 129 22.93 -14.07 -4.90
N ALA A 130 22.20 -14.44 -5.95
CA ALA A 130 22.53 -15.59 -6.79
C ALA A 130 23.66 -15.30 -7.81
N TYR A 131 23.79 -14.05 -8.24
CA TYR A 131 24.65 -13.61 -9.34
C TYR A 131 25.45 -12.33 -9.00
N PRO A 132 26.33 -12.34 -7.97
CA PRO A 132 26.94 -11.11 -7.46
C PRO A 132 27.65 -10.25 -8.52
N ASN A 133 28.24 -10.88 -9.53
CA ASN A 133 29.06 -10.21 -10.55
C ASN A 133 28.30 -9.82 -11.83
N ASN A 134 27.12 -10.39 -12.08
CA ASN A 134 26.38 -10.19 -13.34
C ASN A 134 24.85 -10.10 -13.17
N TRP A 135 24.38 -9.84 -11.95
CA TRP A 135 22.95 -9.72 -11.65
C TRP A 135 22.26 -8.63 -12.48
N SER A 136 22.95 -7.53 -12.81
CA SER A 136 22.35 -6.39 -13.53
C SER A 136 21.92 -6.78 -14.95
N ASP A 137 22.78 -7.50 -15.68
CA ASP A 137 22.46 -7.98 -17.02
C ASP A 137 21.40 -9.08 -16.98
N LYS A 138 21.49 -10.00 -16.01
CA LYS A 138 20.44 -10.99 -15.76
C LYS A 138 19.10 -10.31 -15.45
N PHE A 139 19.09 -9.25 -14.64
CA PHE A 139 17.89 -8.49 -14.30
C PHE A 139 17.28 -7.84 -15.55
N LYS A 140 18.08 -7.18 -16.39
CA LYS A 140 17.61 -6.58 -17.65
C LYS A 140 17.01 -7.62 -18.59
N ASN A 141 17.68 -8.76 -18.77
CA ASN A 141 17.21 -9.83 -19.65
C ASN A 141 15.92 -10.46 -19.12
N LEU A 142 15.84 -10.78 -17.83
CA LEU A 142 14.61 -11.33 -17.24
C LEU A 142 13.47 -10.31 -17.22
N LYS A 143 13.78 -9.03 -17.09
CA LYS A 143 12.80 -7.94 -17.22
C LYS A 143 12.25 -7.83 -18.63
N SER A 144 13.10 -7.94 -19.66
CA SER A 144 12.66 -7.83 -21.06
C SER A 144 11.74 -8.98 -21.49
N VAL A 145 11.94 -10.18 -20.93
CA VAL A 145 11.05 -11.34 -21.17
C VAL A 145 9.92 -11.48 -20.15
N GLY A 146 9.84 -10.56 -19.17
CA GLY A 146 8.74 -10.47 -18.20
C GLY A 146 8.81 -11.47 -17.04
N LEU A 147 9.91 -12.20 -16.82
CA LEU A 147 9.99 -13.24 -15.79
C LEU A 147 10.19 -12.74 -14.35
N LEU A 148 10.41 -11.42 -14.16
CA LEU A 148 10.44 -10.84 -12.82
C LEU A 148 9.09 -10.98 -12.11
N GLY A 149 9.13 -11.15 -10.79
CA GLY A 149 7.93 -11.35 -9.96
C GLY A 149 7.43 -12.80 -9.89
N LEU A 150 7.99 -13.71 -10.67
CA LEU A 150 7.65 -15.15 -10.60
C LEU A 150 8.49 -15.88 -9.56
N VAL A 151 8.01 -17.00 -9.03
CA VAL A 151 8.75 -17.84 -8.10
C VAL A 151 9.74 -18.68 -8.86
N GLY A 152 11.03 -18.39 -8.69
CA GLY A 152 12.09 -19.09 -9.38
C GLY A 152 12.30 -20.50 -8.84
N HIS A 153 12.78 -21.37 -9.71
CA HIS A 153 13.46 -22.60 -9.35
C HIS A 153 14.98 -22.37 -9.42
N TRP A 154 15.64 -22.42 -8.27
CA TRP A 154 17.03 -22.10 -8.05
C TRP A 154 17.81 -23.37 -7.67
N ASP A 155 18.96 -23.56 -8.29
CA ASP A 155 19.92 -24.59 -7.94
C ASP A 155 21.32 -23.98 -7.71
N ASN A 156 22.33 -24.84 -7.56
CA ASN A 156 23.71 -24.42 -7.35
C ASN A 156 24.31 -23.62 -8.53
N LYS A 157 23.70 -23.70 -9.73
CA LYS A 157 24.09 -22.95 -10.93
C LYS A 157 23.28 -21.66 -11.09
N GLY A 158 22.30 -21.42 -10.23
CA GLY A 158 21.44 -20.24 -10.22
C GLY A 158 20.00 -20.55 -10.64
N LEU A 159 19.38 -19.61 -11.32
CA LEU A 159 18.00 -19.68 -11.79
C LEU A 159 17.87 -20.62 -12.99
N GLN A 160 17.23 -21.77 -12.79
CA GLN A 160 16.99 -22.79 -13.82
C GLN A 160 15.57 -22.74 -14.40
N GLY A 161 14.60 -22.34 -13.58
CA GLY A 161 13.20 -22.46 -13.92
C GLY A 161 12.29 -21.56 -13.10
N VAL A 162 10.99 -21.84 -13.19
CA VAL A 162 9.94 -21.27 -12.35
C VAL A 162 9.02 -22.38 -11.86
N TRP A 163 8.41 -22.18 -10.70
CA TRP A 163 7.35 -23.03 -10.20
C TRP A 163 6.05 -22.73 -10.95
N CYS A 164 5.36 -23.76 -11.45
CA CYS A 164 4.09 -23.65 -12.17
C CYS A 164 3.06 -24.64 -11.64
N LEU A 165 1.79 -24.37 -11.90
CA LEU A 165 0.73 -25.38 -11.88
C LEU A 165 0.58 -25.97 -13.28
N ASN A 166 0.59 -27.30 -13.40
CA ASN A 166 0.25 -27.98 -14.65
C ASN A 166 -1.29 -28.03 -14.83
N GLU A 167 -1.75 -28.65 -15.93
CA GLU A 167 -3.18 -28.76 -16.25
C GLU A 167 -4.00 -29.54 -15.19
N ASP A 168 -3.36 -30.47 -14.50
CA ASP A 168 -3.95 -31.25 -13.40
C ASP A 168 -3.94 -30.49 -12.05
N GLY A 169 -3.42 -29.26 -12.01
CA GLY A 169 -3.26 -28.48 -10.79
C GLY A 169 -2.11 -28.96 -9.90
N ILE A 170 -1.17 -29.72 -10.45
CA ILE A 170 0.02 -30.22 -9.76
C ILE A 170 1.16 -29.21 -9.91
N LYS A 171 1.89 -28.98 -8.81
CA LYS A 171 3.05 -28.10 -8.79
C LYS A 171 4.23 -28.77 -9.48
N GLU A 172 4.81 -28.08 -10.45
CA GLU A 172 6.00 -28.54 -11.15
C GLU A 172 7.02 -27.42 -11.36
N LYS A 173 8.25 -27.81 -11.69
CA LYS A 173 9.36 -26.91 -12.00
C LYS A 173 9.55 -26.90 -13.51
N VAL A 174 9.31 -25.75 -14.13
CA VAL A 174 9.40 -25.59 -15.58
C VAL A 174 10.63 -24.75 -15.93
N SER A 175 11.45 -25.23 -16.87
CA SER A 175 12.63 -24.50 -17.34
C SER A 175 12.23 -23.14 -17.93
N ILE A 176 13.00 -22.11 -17.61
CA ILE A 176 12.88 -20.78 -18.23
C ILE A 176 13.70 -20.66 -19.52
N TYR A 177 14.34 -21.73 -19.98
CA TYR A 177 15.12 -21.74 -21.20
C TYR A 177 14.43 -22.59 -22.28
N HIS A 178 14.52 -22.13 -23.53
CA HIS A 178 14.31 -22.95 -24.72
C HIS A 178 15.51 -23.89 -24.96
N TYR A 179 15.35 -24.86 -25.85
CA TYR A 179 16.42 -25.80 -26.21
C TYR A 179 17.66 -25.12 -26.82
N ASP A 180 17.47 -23.98 -27.47
CA ASP A 180 18.55 -23.16 -28.04
C ASP A 180 19.27 -22.28 -26.99
N GLY A 181 18.85 -22.34 -25.72
CA GLY A 181 19.40 -21.58 -24.62
C GLY A 181 18.83 -20.16 -24.45
N SER A 182 17.90 -19.73 -25.31
CA SER A 182 17.19 -18.45 -25.16
C SER A 182 16.18 -18.50 -24.00
N PHE A 183 15.84 -17.35 -23.42
CA PHE A 183 14.82 -17.29 -22.37
C PHE A 183 13.42 -17.44 -22.95
N LYS A 184 12.59 -18.24 -22.26
CA LYS A 184 11.15 -18.19 -22.42
C LYS A 184 10.62 -16.83 -21.98
N THR A 185 9.55 -16.40 -22.62
CA THR A 185 8.77 -15.22 -22.23
C THR A 185 7.70 -15.57 -21.21
N LYS A 186 7.16 -14.57 -20.52
CA LYS A 186 6.01 -14.75 -19.61
C LYS A 186 4.83 -15.46 -20.29
N ASP A 187 4.62 -15.20 -21.58
CA ASP A 187 3.49 -15.76 -22.34
C ASP A 187 3.57 -17.28 -22.49
N ASN A 188 4.78 -17.86 -22.37
CA ASN A 188 4.97 -19.30 -22.37
C ASN A 188 4.42 -20.00 -21.10
N PHE A 189 3.98 -19.23 -20.10
CA PHE A 189 3.45 -19.72 -18.82
C PHE A 189 1.99 -19.30 -18.63
N LEU A 190 1.27 -18.97 -19.71
CA LEU A 190 -0.16 -18.71 -19.68
C LEU A 190 -0.95 -19.98 -20.01
N ASP A 191 -2.06 -20.18 -19.33
CA ASP A 191 -3.07 -21.18 -19.71
C ASP A 191 -3.88 -20.71 -20.93
N GLU A 192 -4.74 -21.59 -21.47
CA GLU A 192 -5.61 -21.29 -22.61
C GLU A 192 -6.56 -20.09 -22.37
N LYS A 193 -6.80 -19.73 -21.11
CA LYS A 193 -7.65 -18.60 -20.69
C LYS A 193 -6.83 -17.33 -20.47
N GLY A 194 -5.52 -17.34 -20.76
CA GLY A 194 -4.61 -16.23 -20.57
C GLY A 194 -4.27 -15.96 -19.11
N ARG A 195 -4.45 -16.93 -18.20
CA ARG A 195 -4.04 -16.82 -16.80
C ARG A 195 -2.64 -17.38 -16.61
N LEU A 196 -1.85 -16.72 -15.78
CA LEU A 196 -0.52 -17.20 -15.49
C LEU A 196 -0.55 -18.46 -14.62
N THR A 197 0.12 -19.52 -15.06
CA THR A 197 0.27 -20.78 -14.31
C THR A 197 1.51 -20.77 -13.42
N ALA A 198 2.50 -19.92 -13.73
CA ALA A 198 3.67 -19.71 -12.92
C ALA A 198 3.33 -18.98 -11.61
N PHE A 199 3.86 -19.49 -10.49
CA PHE A 199 3.65 -18.93 -9.17
C PHE A 199 4.25 -17.53 -9.03
N THR A 200 3.64 -16.71 -8.18
CA THR A 200 4.16 -15.43 -7.69
C THR A 200 4.19 -15.38 -6.15
N GLY A 201 4.69 -14.29 -5.59
CA GLY A 201 4.62 -14.04 -4.15
C GLY A 201 3.20 -13.73 -3.69
N ASP A 202 2.83 -14.17 -2.48
CA ASP A 202 1.60 -13.74 -1.82
C ASP A 202 1.74 -12.32 -1.24
N TYR A 203 0.64 -11.76 -0.72
CA TYR A 203 0.68 -10.55 0.08
C TYR A 203 1.25 -10.86 1.45
N ASP A 204 2.54 -10.58 1.57
CA ASP A 204 3.29 -10.84 2.77
C ASP A 204 2.91 -9.85 3.89
N MET A 205 2.20 -10.38 4.90
CA MET A 205 1.71 -9.59 6.02
C MET A 205 2.84 -9.24 6.99
N HIS A 206 2.88 -7.97 7.38
CA HIS A 206 3.79 -7.45 8.40
C HIS A 206 3.19 -7.57 9.81
N ASP A 207 1.95 -7.09 10.01
CA ASP A 207 1.21 -7.18 11.28
C ASP A 207 -0.29 -7.34 11.03
N LEU A 208 -0.98 -7.97 11.99
CA LEU A 208 -2.41 -8.16 12.06
C LEU A 208 -2.92 -7.80 13.48
N ILE A 209 -3.71 -6.73 13.58
CA ILE A 209 -4.28 -6.23 14.84
C ILE A 209 -5.79 -6.41 14.81
N THR A 210 -6.34 -7.02 15.85
CA THR A 210 -7.79 -7.13 16.05
C THR A 210 -8.30 -5.93 16.87
N HIS A 211 -9.45 -5.40 16.48
CA HIS A 211 -10.24 -4.43 17.26
C HIS A 211 -11.48 -5.08 17.87
N ARG A 212 -11.56 -6.42 17.84
CA ARG A 212 -12.67 -7.19 18.39
C ARG A 212 -12.45 -7.47 19.87
N GLY A 213 -13.55 -7.68 20.59
CA GLY A 213 -13.53 -8.04 22.02
C GLY A 213 -13.43 -6.84 22.97
N THR A 214 -13.31 -7.13 24.26
CA THR A 214 -13.14 -6.12 25.31
C THR A 214 -11.66 -5.79 25.50
N GLY A 215 -11.36 -4.50 25.71
CA GLY A 215 -10.01 -4.01 25.96
C GLY A 215 -9.37 -3.31 24.76
N ARG A 216 -8.05 -3.09 24.87
CA ARG A 216 -7.27 -2.38 23.85
C ARG A 216 -7.09 -3.23 22.59
N PRO A 217 -7.01 -2.64 21.38
CA PRO A 217 -6.59 -3.35 20.19
C PRO A 217 -5.24 -4.03 20.41
N ARG A 218 -5.09 -5.23 19.84
CA ARG A 218 -3.90 -6.06 20.05
C ARG A 218 -3.54 -6.83 18.80
N THR A 219 -2.26 -7.17 18.67
CA THR A 219 -1.81 -8.16 17.70
C THR A 219 -2.54 -9.48 17.92
N VAL A 220 -2.95 -10.11 16.82
CA VAL A 220 -3.60 -11.41 16.81
C VAL A 220 -2.57 -12.49 17.11
N LEU A 221 -2.92 -13.47 17.94
CA LEU A 221 -2.00 -14.55 18.31
C LEU A 221 -1.73 -15.47 17.12
N SER A 222 -0.47 -15.89 16.98
CA SER A 222 -0.02 -16.86 15.98
C SER A 222 -0.84 -18.14 16.03
N ASP A 223 -1.20 -18.66 14.86
CA ASP A 223 -1.88 -19.95 14.66
C ASP A 223 -3.24 -20.03 15.38
N SER A 224 -3.81 -18.88 15.73
CA SER A 224 -5.11 -18.81 16.39
C SER A 224 -6.25 -18.89 15.39
N LYS A 225 -7.42 -19.34 15.86
CA LYS A 225 -8.65 -19.29 15.07
C LYS A 225 -8.98 -17.87 14.62
N GLU A 226 -8.63 -16.85 15.41
CA GLU A 226 -8.83 -15.43 15.06
C GLU A 226 -7.94 -15.00 13.89
N GLU A 227 -6.68 -15.44 13.86
CA GLU A 227 -5.75 -15.17 12.75
C GLU A 227 -6.28 -15.77 11.44
N LYS A 228 -6.61 -17.06 11.47
CA LYS A 228 -7.20 -17.77 10.33
C LYS A 228 -8.50 -17.11 9.87
N ASP A 229 -9.40 -16.78 10.80
CA ASP A 229 -10.68 -16.14 10.48
C ASP A 229 -10.50 -14.79 9.79
N ILE A 230 -9.55 -13.96 10.22
CA ILE A 230 -9.29 -12.67 9.57
C ILE A 230 -8.65 -12.86 8.20
N ILE A 231 -7.68 -13.77 8.04
CA ILE A 231 -7.10 -14.11 6.74
C ILE A 231 -8.17 -14.62 5.77
N ASP A 232 -9.07 -15.49 6.25
CA ASP A 232 -10.18 -16.01 5.45
C ASP A 232 -11.13 -14.88 5.03
N HIS A 233 -11.42 -13.91 5.90
CA HIS A 233 -12.23 -12.74 5.55
C HIS A 233 -11.57 -11.87 4.46
N ILE A 234 -10.24 -11.71 4.49
CA ILE A 234 -9.50 -10.99 3.45
C ILE A 234 -9.62 -11.75 2.12
N ASN A 235 -9.31 -13.04 2.11
CA ASN A 235 -9.34 -13.84 0.88
C ASN A 235 -10.76 -13.99 0.30
N LYS A 236 -11.80 -14.10 1.14
CA LYS A 236 -13.21 -14.07 0.69
C LYS A 236 -13.57 -12.76 0.01
N ALA A 237 -13.21 -11.62 0.60
CA ALA A 237 -13.46 -10.31 0.00
C ALA A 237 -12.72 -10.15 -1.35
N ILE A 238 -11.51 -10.70 -1.46
CA ILE A 238 -10.77 -10.73 -2.73
C ILE A 238 -11.47 -11.62 -3.76
N ALA A 239 -11.92 -12.81 -3.37
CA ALA A 239 -12.62 -13.74 -4.26
C ALA A 239 -13.92 -13.16 -4.84
N GLU A 240 -14.60 -12.28 -4.10
CA GLU A 240 -15.80 -11.56 -4.57
C GLU A 240 -15.51 -10.64 -5.77
N VAL A 241 -14.30 -10.08 -5.85
CA VAL A 241 -13.91 -9.09 -6.89
C VAL A 241 -12.92 -9.63 -7.93
N ASP A 242 -12.27 -10.76 -7.65
CA ASP A 242 -11.27 -11.38 -8.51
C ASP A 242 -11.54 -12.87 -8.73
N LYS A 243 -12.19 -13.19 -9.86
CA LYS A 243 -12.55 -14.56 -10.24
C LYS A 243 -11.36 -15.49 -10.45
N ALA A 244 -10.16 -14.94 -10.67
CA ALA A 244 -8.94 -15.75 -10.75
C ALA A 244 -8.49 -16.27 -9.38
N ARG A 245 -9.12 -15.81 -8.29
CA ARG A 245 -8.75 -16.12 -6.90
C ARG A 245 -9.94 -16.66 -6.11
N PRO A 246 -10.49 -17.82 -6.49
CA PRO A 246 -11.58 -18.42 -5.74
C PRO A 246 -11.10 -18.81 -4.34
N PHE A 247 -11.86 -18.43 -3.30
CA PHE A 247 -11.49 -18.67 -1.90
C PHE A 247 -11.22 -20.15 -1.56
N GLY A 248 -11.92 -21.07 -2.23
CA GLY A 248 -11.77 -22.51 -2.01
C GLY A 248 -10.49 -23.10 -2.58
N ASP A 249 -9.78 -22.37 -3.45
CA ASP A 249 -8.52 -22.82 -4.03
C ASP A 249 -7.34 -22.14 -3.32
N ILE A 250 -6.67 -22.93 -2.48
CA ILE A 250 -5.62 -22.44 -1.58
C ILE A 250 -4.44 -21.85 -2.36
N GLU A 251 -4.15 -22.38 -3.55
CA GLU A 251 -3.03 -21.90 -4.37
C GLU A 251 -3.26 -20.50 -4.94
N TYR A 252 -4.51 -20.04 -4.99
CA TYR A 252 -4.86 -18.71 -5.48
C TYR A 252 -5.26 -17.74 -4.37
N ASN A 253 -5.22 -18.15 -3.11
CA ASN A 253 -5.43 -17.25 -1.98
C ASN A 253 -4.32 -16.20 -1.91
N ALA A 254 -4.71 -14.93 -1.76
CA ALA A 254 -3.78 -13.80 -1.84
C ALA A 254 -2.96 -13.58 -0.57
N VAL A 255 -3.52 -13.96 0.58
CA VAL A 255 -2.80 -13.99 1.85
C VAL A 255 -2.72 -15.45 2.28
N ARG A 256 -1.51 -16.01 2.32
CA ARG A 256 -1.30 -17.44 2.62
C ARG A 256 -0.68 -17.71 3.98
N HIS A 257 -0.06 -16.71 4.59
CA HIS A 257 0.72 -16.88 5.83
C HIS A 257 0.30 -15.90 6.91
N GLY A 258 0.65 -16.24 8.16
CA GLY A 258 0.54 -15.32 9.29
C GLY A 258 1.50 -14.12 9.17
N PRO A 259 1.26 -13.07 9.96
CA PRO A 259 2.04 -11.83 9.91
C PRO A 259 3.44 -12.01 10.53
N GLN A 260 4.41 -11.26 10.00
CA GLN A 260 5.80 -11.25 10.47
C GLN A 260 5.95 -11.02 11.98
N VAL A 261 5.11 -10.16 12.58
CA VAL A 261 5.16 -9.88 14.03
C VAL A 261 5.11 -11.14 14.90
N ASN A 262 4.42 -12.18 14.41
CA ASN A 262 4.21 -13.45 15.10
C ASN A 262 5.37 -14.44 14.91
N PHE A 263 6.31 -14.19 14.00
CA PHE A 263 7.39 -15.11 13.64
C PHE A 263 8.16 -15.66 14.86
N VAL A 264 8.64 -14.79 15.73
CA VAL A 264 9.42 -15.23 16.91
C VAL A 264 8.59 -16.08 17.87
N SER A 265 7.32 -15.73 18.09
CA SER A 265 6.42 -16.50 18.95
C SER A 265 6.13 -17.88 18.36
N HIS A 266 5.93 -17.96 17.04
CA HIS A 266 5.78 -19.22 16.31
C HIS A 266 7.03 -20.08 16.44
N MET A 267 8.20 -19.52 16.11
CA MET A 267 9.48 -20.24 16.17
C MET A 267 9.77 -20.80 17.56
N LEU A 268 9.52 -20.04 18.63
CA LEU A 268 9.73 -20.51 20.00
C LEU A 268 8.75 -21.60 20.44
N SER A 269 7.52 -21.60 19.90
CA SER A 269 6.47 -22.55 20.30
C SER A 269 6.43 -23.83 19.46
N LYS A 270 6.90 -23.77 18.20
CA LYS A 270 6.80 -24.88 17.23
C LYS A 270 8.16 -25.37 16.71
N GLU A 271 9.14 -24.49 16.59
CA GLU A 271 10.43 -24.78 15.94
C GLU A 271 11.62 -24.44 16.86
N ARG A 272 11.48 -24.63 18.18
CA ARG A 272 12.50 -24.24 19.16
C ARG A 272 13.86 -24.90 18.88
N ASP A 273 13.85 -26.18 18.51
CA ASP A 273 15.08 -26.92 18.21
C ASP A 273 15.83 -26.33 17.01
N LYS A 274 15.08 -25.80 16.02
CA LYS A 274 15.67 -25.13 14.87
C LYS A 274 16.25 -23.77 15.23
N VAL A 275 15.60 -23.00 16.12
CA VAL A 275 16.18 -21.76 16.66
C VAL A 275 17.52 -22.04 17.35
N CYS A 276 17.60 -23.14 18.10
CA CYS A 276 18.85 -23.57 18.71
C CYS A 276 19.89 -23.99 17.66
N ALA A 277 19.50 -24.76 16.64
CA ALA A 277 20.40 -25.19 15.57
C ALA A 277 20.93 -24.01 14.71
N ASP A 278 20.08 -23.04 14.42
CA ASP A 278 20.40 -21.83 13.66
C ASP A 278 21.11 -20.75 14.51
N ASN A 279 21.29 -21.01 15.82
CA ASN A 279 21.86 -20.08 16.80
C ASN A 279 21.14 -18.70 16.84
N GLY A 280 19.82 -18.71 16.68
CA GLY A 280 18.97 -17.52 16.75
C GLY A 280 17.84 -17.49 15.74
N PHE A 281 17.28 -16.30 15.53
CA PHE A 281 16.16 -16.05 14.62
C PHE A 281 16.66 -15.41 13.32
N LEU A 282 16.04 -15.77 12.20
CA LEU A 282 16.33 -15.14 10.92
C LEU A 282 15.98 -13.64 10.96
N ARG A 283 16.98 -12.76 10.83
CA ARG A 283 16.87 -11.31 11.05
C ARG A 283 15.76 -10.64 10.23
N PRO A 284 15.66 -10.84 8.89
CA PRO A 284 14.64 -10.18 8.07
C PRO A 284 13.17 -10.44 8.45
N VAL A 285 12.90 -11.45 9.26
CA VAL A 285 11.54 -11.80 9.73
C VAL A 285 11.39 -11.66 11.25
N ALA A 286 12.49 -11.49 12.00
CA ALA A 286 12.47 -11.27 13.43
C ALA A 286 12.31 -9.78 13.80
N GLU A 287 13.09 -8.91 13.15
CA GLU A 287 13.01 -7.46 13.30
C GLU A 287 11.72 -6.91 12.70
N ALA A 288 11.44 -5.60 12.85
CA ALA A 288 10.30 -4.95 12.19
C ALA A 288 10.41 -4.96 10.64
N GLY A 289 11.54 -5.41 10.11
CA GLY A 289 11.76 -5.52 8.67
C GLY A 289 12.04 -4.18 8.00
N SER A 290 12.01 -4.20 6.67
CA SER A 290 12.25 -3.03 5.84
C SER A 290 10.97 -2.23 5.65
N PHE A 291 11.08 -0.92 5.83
CA PHE A 291 10.06 0.05 5.43
C PHE A 291 10.28 0.48 3.97
N PRO A 292 9.24 0.95 3.25
CA PRO A 292 7.88 1.21 3.73
C PRO A 292 6.97 -0.02 3.86
N ILE A 293 5.92 0.11 4.66
CA ILE A 293 4.79 -0.84 4.72
C ILE A 293 3.47 -0.13 4.42
N ALA A 294 2.53 -0.82 3.77
CA ALA A 294 1.18 -0.32 3.55
C ALA A 294 0.26 -0.88 4.63
N VAL A 295 -0.47 -0.02 5.34
CA VAL A 295 -1.40 -0.41 6.39
C VAL A 295 -2.82 0.00 6.01
N VAL A 296 -3.79 -0.86 6.32
CA VAL A 296 -5.21 -0.54 6.24
C VAL A 296 -5.86 -0.75 7.59
N SER A 297 -6.58 0.27 8.04
CA SER A 297 -7.27 0.28 9.33
C SER A 297 -8.64 0.89 9.18
N ARG A 298 -9.68 0.15 9.52
CA ARG A 298 -11.08 0.60 9.44
C ARG A 298 -11.44 1.14 8.04
N GLY A 299 -10.87 0.52 6.99
CA GLY A 299 -11.08 0.91 5.60
C GLY A 299 -10.21 2.04 5.07
N SER A 300 -9.43 2.71 5.92
CA SER A 300 -8.50 3.76 5.50
C SER A 300 -7.09 3.21 5.34
N TRP A 301 -6.51 3.44 4.17
CA TRP A 301 -5.12 3.08 3.87
C TRP A 301 -4.14 4.17 4.29
N LYS A 302 -2.90 3.77 4.60
CA LYS A 302 -1.75 4.66 4.84
C LYS A 302 -0.45 3.93 4.50
N ILE A 303 0.59 4.67 4.14
CA ILE A 303 1.97 4.14 4.08
C ILE A 303 2.73 4.60 5.33
N ILE A 304 3.46 3.67 5.94
CA ILE A 304 4.37 3.91 7.06
C ILE A 304 5.80 3.71 6.55
N ASN A 305 6.63 4.74 6.66
CA ASN A 305 7.97 4.78 6.05
C ASN A 305 9.09 4.52 7.06
N THR A 306 8.80 4.58 8.36
CA THR A 306 9.82 4.43 9.40
C THR A 306 9.27 3.70 10.62
N ILE A 307 10.18 3.21 11.47
CA ILE A 307 9.83 2.58 12.73
C ILE A 307 9.14 3.54 13.71
N ASP A 308 9.51 4.82 13.70
CA ASP A 308 8.89 5.85 14.54
C ASP A 308 7.45 6.14 14.08
N GLU A 309 7.22 6.20 12.77
CA GLU A 309 5.87 6.32 12.21
C GLU A 309 5.01 5.08 12.56
N LEU A 310 5.63 3.90 12.59
CA LEU A 310 4.95 2.68 13.03
C LEU A 310 4.58 2.78 14.52
N GLN A 311 5.49 3.19 15.39
CA GLN A 311 5.20 3.35 16.82
C GLN A 311 4.08 4.37 17.06
N ALA A 312 4.12 5.52 16.38
CA ALA A 312 3.06 6.52 16.41
C ALA A 312 1.72 5.95 15.94
N PHE A 313 1.73 5.09 14.92
CA PHE A 313 0.52 4.43 14.43
C PHE A 313 -0.09 3.49 15.48
N TYR A 314 0.69 2.63 16.16
CA TYR A 314 0.15 1.78 17.24
C TYR A 314 -0.48 2.62 18.35
N SER A 315 0.22 3.67 18.77
CA SER A 315 -0.28 4.61 19.78
C SER A 315 -1.60 5.24 19.37
N SER A 316 -1.76 5.63 18.09
CA SER A 316 -3.02 6.18 17.58
C SER A 316 -4.19 5.20 17.59
N LEU A 317 -3.90 3.89 17.51
CA LEU A 317 -4.91 2.83 17.66
C LEU A 317 -5.21 2.50 19.12
N GLY A 318 -4.39 2.97 20.07
CA GLY A 318 -4.39 2.47 21.45
C GLY A 318 -3.81 1.05 21.58
N ALA A 319 -3.10 0.57 20.55
CA ALA A 319 -2.42 -0.72 20.56
C ALA A 319 -1.01 -0.59 21.15
N VAL A 320 -0.42 -1.72 21.57
CA VAL A 320 0.96 -1.76 22.06
C VAL A 320 1.83 -2.47 21.03
N MET A 321 2.84 -1.76 20.54
CA MET A 321 3.88 -2.34 19.68
C MET A 321 4.70 -3.38 20.46
N LYS A 322 5.09 -4.45 19.76
CA LYS A 322 6.00 -5.47 20.28
C LYS A 322 7.28 -4.84 20.81
N GLU A 323 7.69 -5.22 22.01
CA GLU A 323 8.82 -4.60 22.71
C GLU A 323 10.12 -4.61 21.90
N SER A 324 10.41 -5.72 21.22
CA SER A 324 11.63 -5.86 20.40
C SER A 324 11.62 -5.04 19.10
N TRP A 325 10.50 -4.40 18.77
CA TRP A 325 10.37 -3.52 17.61
C TRP A 325 10.36 -2.04 18.00
N LYS A 326 10.18 -1.71 19.29
CA LYS A 326 10.18 -0.33 19.73
C LYS A 326 11.58 0.28 19.58
N PRO A 327 11.72 1.50 19.01
CA PRO A 327 13.00 2.21 18.93
C PRO A 327 13.67 2.41 20.30
N ASP A 328 12.85 2.71 21.31
CA ASP A 328 13.19 2.93 22.71
C ASP A 328 12.99 1.67 23.58
N GLY A 329 12.73 0.51 22.96
CA GLY A 329 12.51 -0.75 23.66
C GLY A 329 13.74 -1.20 24.46
N VAL A 330 13.50 -1.83 25.60
CA VAL A 330 14.55 -2.39 26.46
C VAL A 330 15.11 -3.69 25.85
N ARG A 331 14.41 -4.28 24.88
CA ARG A 331 14.85 -5.48 24.15
C ARG A 331 15.13 -5.13 22.69
N ASN A 332 16.20 -5.72 22.16
CA ASN A 332 16.56 -5.62 20.75
C ASN A 332 17.10 -6.95 20.22
N TYR A 333 17.17 -7.07 18.90
CA TYR A 333 17.86 -8.16 18.24
C TYR A 333 19.36 -7.85 18.15
N GLN A 334 20.21 -8.82 18.50
CA GLN A 334 21.67 -8.68 18.58
C GLN A 334 22.36 -9.75 17.74
N GLY A 335 23.52 -9.41 17.17
CA GLY A 335 24.37 -10.28 16.32
C GLY A 335 24.81 -9.57 15.03
N ASP A 336 25.82 -10.10 14.35
CA ASP A 336 26.43 -9.48 13.15
C ASP A 336 26.15 -10.25 11.83
N GLY A 337 25.15 -11.15 11.84
CA GLY A 337 24.80 -11.96 10.66
C GLY A 337 23.32 -12.07 10.36
N ASN A 338 22.98 -13.02 9.49
CA ASN A 338 21.60 -13.31 9.08
C ASN A 338 20.72 -13.81 10.25
N TYR A 339 21.34 -14.32 11.31
CA TYR A 339 20.64 -14.76 12.52
C TYR A 339 20.94 -13.83 13.69
N VAL A 340 19.91 -13.58 14.50
CA VAL A 340 19.94 -12.65 15.63
C VAL A 340 19.29 -13.26 16.87
N ASN A 341 19.79 -12.88 18.03
CA ASN A 341 19.25 -13.29 19.31
C ASN A 341 18.53 -12.13 19.99
N LEU A 342 17.45 -12.44 20.72
CA LEU A 342 16.71 -11.43 21.48
C LEU A 342 17.46 -11.12 22.77
N GLY A 343 18.07 -9.95 22.85
CA GLY A 343 18.82 -9.46 24.00
C GLY A 343 18.12 -8.32 24.74
N ARG A 344 18.76 -7.83 25.80
CA ARG A 344 18.47 -6.53 26.41
C ARG A 344 19.42 -5.49 25.85
N LYS A 345 18.91 -4.30 25.54
CA LYS A 345 19.72 -3.15 25.14
C LYS A 345 20.66 -2.81 26.31
N PRO A 346 21.97 -2.65 26.09
CA PRO A 346 22.88 -2.19 27.13
C PRO A 346 22.38 -0.86 27.68
N SER A 347 22.36 -0.71 29.01
CA SER A 347 22.14 0.61 29.63
C SER A 347 23.28 1.53 29.21
N LEU A 348 22.94 2.68 28.63
CA LEU A 348 23.90 3.75 28.32
C LEU A 348 24.59 4.27 29.59
#